data_AF-A0A1E3VJ25-F1
#
_entry.id   AF-A0A1E3VJ25-F1
#
_cell.length_a   1.000
_cell.length_b   1.000
_cell.length_c   1.000
_cell.angle_alpha   90.00
_cell.angle_beta   90.00
_cell.angle_gamma   90.00
#
_symmetry.space_group_name_H-M   'P 1'
#
loop_
_entity.id
_entity.type
_entity.pdbx_description
1 polymer ?
#
loop_
_entity_poly.entity_id
_entity_poly.type
_entity_poly.pdbx_seq_one_letter_code
_entity_poly.pdbx_strand_id
1 'polypeptide(L)'
;MRYFNNVRVFTATVGQGSITTGAAYDDNFLTPVEAGAVTGDTPIYRVDDGADMEIGWGTYNATTGLLTRNVIVSKISGSVGTDKIALSGTAVVRFVGDAGSVSRELKPLAANYAATFKDRGKVFVASDALTLSLPAAATVGNDWFCHVVAAGGAVTIDPNGAELIDGGATMVVANGLDGIVRCTGTAFVFEGLSRALQSPTALATIKDGLGFSVRVAATGDIDLDAPGAAIDDVAMVAGETVLAWLQDAPAEVGIYVWNGAGVPMTRAPAYGTFDAHCGAFVTVQEGQLNAGLIYQGMSAKGGTLDADPIEFLDLYTAQTPAGEIVENYDAVARPGFIFLDGSTITNGAVDNPRCAARNPWMVSGSDLILTDRRGMFDRVWDNGAGVDPDAAGRSARAGDGQIGDYPGTGQIDGAPNIEGTVVAAGSGIPFQGPTGAFGVSGAVGSSASTSGGTRVNAFFLDASVGETTKYLSANSEVRSVNHYVSKQMRLG
;
A
#
# COMPACT_ATOMS: atom_id res chain seq x y z
N MET A 1 25.20 24.53 26.85
CA MET A 1 26.09 25.08 27.89
C MET A 1 26.14 24.19 29.14
N ARG A 2 27.36 23.80 29.50
CA ARG A 2 27.72 22.90 30.60
C ARG A 2 27.92 23.67 31.91
N TYR A 3 27.55 23.06 33.04
CA TYR A 3 27.93 23.56 34.36
C TYR A 3 29.32 23.08 34.73
N PHE A 4 30.10 23.96 35.36
CA PHE A 4 31.45 23.68 35.79
C PHE A 4 31.50 23.65 37.32
N ASN A 5 32.21 22.66 37.85
CA ASN A 5 32.31 22.47 39.29
C ASN A 5 33.24 23.52 39.91
N ASN A 6 32.72 24.28 40.88
CA ASN A 6 33.47 25.14 41.79
C ASN A 6 34.60 25.99 41.19
N VAL A 7 34.35 26.62 40.04
CA VAL A 7 35.35 27.49 39.38
C VAL A 7 35.40 28.85 40.06
N ARG A 8 36.58 29.25 40.52
CA ARG A 8 36.88 30.61 40.98
C ARG A 8 38.36 30.93 40.77
N VAL A 9 38.64 31.97 40.01
CA VAL A 9 40.00 32.36 39.60
C VAL A 9 40.23 33.86 39.75
N PHE A 10 41.49 34.24 39.91
CA PHE A 10 41.90 35.63 39.72
C PHE A 10 41.94 36.00 38.24
N THR A 11 41.82 37.29 37.92
CA THR A 11 42.16 37.81 36.60
C THR A 11 43.02 39.05 36.70
N ALA A 12 44.11 39.06 35.92
CA ALA A 12 44.99 40.22 35.75
C ALA A 12 44.52 41.18 34.65
N THR A 13 43.37 40.91 34.02
CA THR A 13 42.80 41.77 32.98
C THR A 13 42.45 43.13 33.54
N VAL A 14 42.82 44.19 32.81
CA VAL A 14 42.46 45.58 33.12
C VAL A 14 41.50 46.12 32.05
N GLY A 15 40.51 46.91 32.47
CA GLY A 15 39.53 47.54 31.57
C GLY A 15 38.33 46.65 31.23
N GLN A 16 37.67 46.93 30.11
CA GLN A 16 36.39 46.29 29.71
C GLN A 16 36.54 45.17 28.66
N GLY A 17 37.79 44.75 28.38
CA GLY A 17 38.09 43.69 27.43
C GLY A 17 37.71 42.29 27.92
N SER A 18 37.98 41.29 27.08
CA SER A 18 37.87 39.87 27.44
C SER A 18 38.75 39.54 28.66
N ILE A 19 38.26 38.62 29.49
CA ILE A 19 38.94 38.18 30.72
C ILE A 19 39.98 37.13 30.36
N THR A 20 41.18 37.26 30.90
CA THR A 20 42.16 36.17 30.96
C THR A 20 42.05 35.50 32.32
N THR A 21 41.61 34.24 32.35
CA THR A 21 41.49 33.46 33.60
C THR A 21 42.87 33.12 34.13
N GLY A 22 43.17 33.49 35.37
CA GLY A 22 44.42 33.21 36.06
C GLY A 22 44.36 31.96 36.94
N ALA A 23 45.20 31.94 37.98
CA ALA A 23 45.22 30.87 38.96
C ALA A 23 43.91 30.76 39.74
N ALA A 24 43.63 29.57 40.28
CA ALA A 24 42.57 29.36 41.26
C ALA A 24 42.70 30.36 42.42
N TYR A 25 41.58 30.79 42.95
CA TYR A 25 41.54 31.79 44.03
C TYR A 25 42.20 31.27 45.32
N ASP A 26 41.97 29.99 45.62
CA ASP A 26 42.65 29.21 46.66
C ASP A 26 42.50 27.71 46.35
N ASP A 27 43.11 26.84 47.16
CA ASP A 27 43.15 25.37 46.96
C ASP A 27 41.78 24.68 46.96
N ASN A 28 40.71 25.34 47.42
CA ASN A 28 39.37 24.77 47.39
C ASN A 28 38.65 24.98 46.04
N PHE A 29 39.19 25.82 45.15
CA PHE A 29 38.58 26.17 43.88
C PHE A 29 39.33 25.59 42.69
N LEU A 30 38.60 25.35 41.60
CA LEU A 30 39.16 24.88 40.34
C LEU A 30 39.39 26.04 39.38
N THR A 31 40.43 25.94 38.56
CA THR A 31 40.51 26.68 37.29
C THR A 31 39.47 26.14 36.30
N PRO A 32 39.09 26.91 35.26
CA PRO A 32 38.19 26.41 34.22
C PRO A 32 38.64 25.07 33.61
N VAL A 33 39.94 24.92 33.33
CA VAL A 33 40.48 23.69 32.73
C VAL A 33 40.39 22.50 33.70
N GLU A 34 40.71 22.70 34.98
CA GLU A 34 40.57 21.65 36.00
C GLU A 34 39.11 21.24 36.21
N ALA A 35 38.16 22.18 36.06
CA ALA A 35 36.73 21.89 36.06
C ALA A 35 36.23 21.26 34.74
N GLY A 36 37.12 21.03 33.77
CA GLY A 36 36.85 20.35 32.50
C GLY A 36 36.32 21.26 31.38
N ALA A 37 36.53 22.58 31.47
CA ALA A 37 36.20 23.51 30.40
C ALA A 37 37.16 23.37 29.21
N VAL A 38 36.59 23.35 28.00
CA VAL A 38 37.31 23.25 26.72
C VAL A 38 37.06 24.48 25.86
N THR A 39 37.87 24.65 24.81
CA THR A 39 37.69 25.75 23.85
C THR A 39 36.32 25.66 23.17
N GLY A 40 35.57 26.76 23.21
CA GLY A 40 34.21 26.86 22.66
C GLY A 40 33.11 26.74 23.71
N ASP A 41 33.43 26.31 24.94
CA ASP A 41 32.45 26.29 26.02
C ASP A 41 31.94 27.71 26.33
N THR A 42 30.65 27.82 26.66
CA THR A 42 29.99 29.10 26.92
C THR A 42 29.53 29.25 28.38
N PRO A 43 30.43 29.30 29.38
CA PRO A 43 30.05 29.42 30.80
C PRO A 43 29.30 30.74 31.12
N ILE A 44 28.47 30.69 32.17
CA ILE A 44 27.92 31.88 32.82
C ILE A 44 29.01 32.22 33.82
N TYR A 45 29.52 33.42 33.72
CA TYR A 45 30.46 33.94 34.67
C TYR A 45 29.79 34.99 35.55
N ARG A 46 30.33 35.10 36.76
CA ARG A 46 30.23 36.29 37.58
C ARG A 46 31.64 36.82 37.77
N VAL A 47 31.84 38.12 37.58
CA VAL A 47 33.08 38.78 37.97
C VAL A 47 32.76 39.85 39.00
N ASP A 48 33.59 39.92 40.03
CA ASP A 48 33.51 40.90 41.10
C ASP A 48 34.83 41.65 41.17
N ASP A 49 34.74 42.98 41.24
CA ASP A 49 35.88 43.88 41.34
C ASP A 49 35.56 45.01 42.31
N GLY A 50 36.20 45.00 43.47
CA GLY A 50 35.83 45.88 44.58
C GLY A 50 34.36 45.72 44.98
N ALA A 51 33.60 46.81 44.86
CA ALA A 51 32.16 46.85 45.15
C ALA A 51 31.27 46.59 43.91
N ASP A 52 31.87 46.47 42.73
CA ASP A 52 31.18 46.29 41.46
C ASP A 52 31.13 44.82 41.07
N MET A 53 30.09 44.45 40.33
CA MET A 53 29.91 43.08 39.83
C MET A 53 29.23 43.08 38.47
N GLU A 54 29.46 42.03 37.70
CA GLU A 54 28.61 41.65 36.57
C GLU A 54 28.40 40.13 36.53
N ILE A 55 27.26 39.73 35.97
CA ILE A 55 26.96 38.37 35.56
C ILE A 55 26.76 38.41 34.06
N GLY A 56 27.41 37.50 33.35
CA GLY A 56 27.34 37.41 31.90
C GLY A 56 27.63 36.01 31.40
N TRP A 57 27.63 35.86 30.09
CA TRP A 57 28.06 34.65 29.41
C TRP A 57 29.20 34.98 28.45
N GLY A 58 30.00 33.98 28.13
CA GLY A 58 31.18 34.19 27.29
C GLY A 58 31.70 32.88 26.73
N THR A 59 32.34 32.94 25.56
CA THR A 59 33.05 31.81 24.98
C THR A 59 34.43 31.72 25.62
N TYR A 60 34.72 30.57 26.21
CA TYR A 60 36.00 30.22 26.81
C TYR A 60 36.93 29.60 25.77
N ASN A 61 38.20 29.97 25.80
CA ASN A 61 39.27 29.35 25.03
C ASN A 61 40.27 28.73 26.01
N ALA A 62 40.27 27.39 26.09
CA ALA A 62 41.13 26.66 27.02
C ALA A 62 42.61 26.76 26.65
N THR A 63 42.95 27.06 25.39
CA THR A 63 44.33 27.24 24.94
C THR A 63 44.91 28.57 25.42
N THR A 64 44.11 29.64 25.42
CA THR A 64 44.57 31.00 25.77
C THR A 64 44.11 31.48 27.15
N GLY A 65 43.20 30.75 27.80
CA GLY A 65 42.54 31.18 29.03
C GLY A 65 41.60 32.37 28.84
N LEU A 66 41.28 32.74 27.58
CA LEU A 66 40.46 33.91 27.29
C LEU A 66 38.97 33.56 27.41
N LEU A 67 38.21 34.44 28.08
CA LEU A 67 36.77 34.40 28.19
C LEU A 67 36.19 35.69 27.63
N THR A 68 35.35 35.58 26.60
CA THR A 68 34.61 36.75 26.08
C THR A 68 33.54 37.20 27.09
N ARG A 69 33.01 38.42 26.94
CA ARG A 69 32.07 39.01 27.90
C ARG A 69 30.83 39.52 27.20
N ASN A 70 29.69 38.90 27.46
CA ASN A 70 28.35 39.35 27.12
C ASN A 70 27.53 39.49 28.41
N VAL A 71 27.27 40.73 28.83
CA VAL A 71 26.69 41.01 30.17
C VAL A 71 25.19 40.77 30.16
N ILE A 72 24.71 40.04 31.18
CA ILE A 72 23.28 39.83 31.46
C ILE A 72 22.78 40.92 32.41
N VAL A 73 23.56 41.18 33.46
CA VAL A 73 23.30 42.21 34.48
C VAL A 73 24.62 42.66 35.10
N SER A 74 24.73 43.94 35.40
CA SER A 74 25.83 44.51 36.19
C SER A 74 25.30 45.39 37.31
N LYS A 75 26.15 45.61 38.32
CA LYS A 75 25.95 46.59 39.37
C LYS A 75 27.23 47.40 39.50
N ILE A 76 27.19 48.64 39.02
CA ILE A 76 28.34 49.56 38.96
C ILE A 76 28.04 50.75 39.87
N SER A 77 28.87 50.95 40.89
CA SER A 77 28.68 52.00 41.91
C SER A 77 27.26 51.99 42.50
N GLY A 78 26.72 50.80 42.74
CA GLY A 78 25.38 50.59 43.27
C GLY A 78 24.23 50.65 42.25
N SER A 79 24.48 51.07 41.01
CA SER A 79 23.45 51.18 39.96
C SER A 79 23.38 49.89 39.14
N VAL A 80 22.15 49.37 38.94
CA VAL A 80 21.92 48.16 38.12
C VAL A 80 21.91 48.54 36.64
N GLY A 81 22.58 47.76 35.80
CA GLY A 81 22.65 47.98 34.36
C GLY A 81 23.00 46.71 33.59
N THR A 82 23.45 46.90 32.34
CA THR A 82 23.93 45.83 31.45
C THR A 82 25.31 46.12 30.87
N ASP A 83 26.00 47.13 31.40
CA ASP A 83 27.33 47.53 30.95
C ASP A 83 28.42 46.68 31.57
N LYS A 84 29.55 46.55 30.88
CA LYS A 84 30.74 45.86 31.39
C LYS A 84 31.39 46.66 32.51
N ILE A 85 31.73 46.01 33.61
CA ILE A 85 32.58 46.61 34.65
C ILE A 85 34.01 46.78 34.12
N ALA A 86 34.68 47.87 34.51
CA ALA A 86 36.10 48.07 34.23
C ALA A 86 36.94 47.30 35.24
N LEU A 87 37.72 46.33 34.78
CA LEU A 87 38.53 45.48 35.65
C LEU A 87 39.81 46.19 36.09
N SER A 88 40.22 45.97 37.34
CA SER A 88 41.35 46.58 38.03
C SER A 88 42.65 45.79 37.89
N GLY A 89 42.58 44.57 37.37
CA GLY A 89 43.69 43.61 37.36
C GLY A 89 43.79 42.74 38.61
N THR A 90 42.89 42.90 39.59
CA THR A 90 42.79 42.02 40.78
C THR A 90 41.40 41.42 40.95
N ALA A 91 40.54 41.55 39.95
CA ALA A 91 39.17 41.03 39.98
C ALA A 91 39.13 39.50 40.10
N VAL A 92 37.98 39.00 40.57
CA VAL A 92 37.76 37.57 40.77
C VAL A 92 36.61 37.10 39.90
N VAL A 93 36.84 36.03 39.15
CA VAL A 93 35.89 35.45 38.21
C VAL A 93 35.44 34.09 38.72
N ARG A 94 34.13 33.85 38.66
CA ARG A 94 33.49 32.59 39.06
C ARG A 94 32.65 32.08 37.91
N PHE A 95 32.61 30.77 37.70
CA PHE A 95 31.52 30.19 36.90
C PHE A 95 30.36 29.87 37.82
N VAL A 96 29.19 30.38 37.48
CA VAL A 96 28.00 30.31 38.31
C VAL A 96 26.84 29.74 37.52
N GLY A 97 25.78 29.30 38.20
CA GLY A 97 24.48 29.14 37.56
C GLY A 97 23.71 30.46 37.60
N ASP A 98 23.04 30.81 36.50
CA ASP A 98 22.00 31.82 36.50
C ASP A 98 20.62 31.17 36.64
N ALA A 99 19.63 31.96 37.06
CA ALA A 99 18.26 31.47 37.25
C ALA A 99 17.68 30.86 35.96
N GLY A 100 18.02 31.38 34.77
CA GLY A 100 17.55 30.86 33.50
C GLY A 100 18.13 29.49 33.14
N SER A 101 19.31 29.14 33.65
CA SER A 101 19.91 27.83 33.38
C SER A 101 19.44 26.72 34.34
N VAL A 102 18.83 27.05 35.49
CA VAL A 102 18.32 26.07 36.48
C VAL A 102 16.80 26.02 36.59
N SER A 103 16.10 27.08 36.20
CA SER A 103 14.64 27.15 36.27
C SER A 103 13.99 26.80 34.93
N ARG A 104 12.94 26.00 35.00
CA ARG A 104 12.07 25.70 33.84
C ARG A 104 10.85 26.61 33.90
N GLU A 105 11.08 27.90 33.66
CA GLU A 105 10.03 28.93 33.71
C GLU A 105 9.01 28.74 32.59
N LEU A 106 7.72 28.77 32.92
CA LEU A 106 6.63 28.78 31.95
C LEU A 106 6.46 30.19 31.38
N LYS A 107 6.49 30.31 30.06
CA LYS A 107 6.25 31.55 29.32
C LYS A 107 5.05 31.38 28.39
N PRO A 108 3.86 31.84 28.80
CA PRO A 108 2.68 31.85 27.93
C PRO A 108 2.92 32.78 26.74
N LEU A 109 2.56 32.33 25.54
CA LEU A 109 2.64 33.08 24.29
C LEU A 109 1.26 33.11 23.63
N ALA A 110 0.77 34.31 23.31
CA ALA A 110 -0.47 34.54 22.55
C ALA A 110 -0.22 35.23 21.20
N ALA A 111 1.05 35.42 20.83
CA ALA A 111 1.49 36.04 19.59
C ALA A 111 2.92 35.61 19.27
N ASN A 112 3.39 35.92 18.05
CA ASN A 112 4.76 35.66 17.61
C ASN A 112 5.78 36.17 18.64
N TYR A 113 6.84 35.39 18.85
CA TYR A 113 7.86 35.70 19.85
C TYR A 113 9.27 35.48 19.30
N ALA A 114 10.15 36.45 19.52
CA ALA A 114 11.57 36.34 19.22
C ALA A 114 12.33 35.92 20.47
N ALA A 115 12.79 34.67 20.50
CA ALA A 115 13.57 34.15 21.61
C ALA A 115 14.96 34.78 21.66
N THR A 116 15.46 34.95 22.89
CA THR A 116 16.78 35.51 23.16
C THR A 116 17.62 34.51 23.96
N PHE A 117 18.90 34.83 24.18
CA PHE A 117 19.74 34.05 25.08
C PHE A 117 19.10 33.86 26.47
N LYS A 118 18.36 34.85 26.97
CA LYS A 118 17.69 34.83 28.28
C LYS A 118 16.48 33.89 28.35
N ASP A 119 16.02 33.36 27.22
CA ASP A 119 14.91 32.42 27.18
C ASP A 119 15.38 30.95 27.18
N ARG A 120 16.68 30.72 27.39
CA ARG A 120 17.21 29.39 27.64
C ARG A 120 16.46 28.72 28.80
N GLY A 121 16.16 27.43 28.65
CA GLY A 121 15.52 26.63 29.68
C GLY A 121 14.01 26.87 29.85
N LYS A 122 13.46 27.91 29.21
CA LYS A 122 12.05 28.24 29.32
C LYS A 122 11.17 27.26 28.57
N VAL A 123 9.93 27.16 29.04
CA VAL A 123 8.84 26.43 28.39
C VAL A 123 7.90 27.44 27.78
N PHE A 124 7.95 27.59 26.46
CA PHE A 124 6.99 28.38 25.71
C PHE A 124 5.68 27.61 25.58
N VAL A 125 4.60 28.20 26.07
CA VAL A 125 3.25 27.62 25.98
C VAL A 125 2.42 28.50 25.06
N ALA A 126 2.22 28.07 23.82
CA ALA A 126 1.48 28.80 22.81
C ALA A 126 -0.03 28.52 22.93
N SER A 127 -0.83 29.58 23.15
CA SER A 127 -2.30 29.49 23.19
C SER A 127 -2.95 29.54 21.81
N ASP A 128 -2.20 29.90 20.77
CA ASP A 128 -2.68 30.13 19.40
C ASP A 128 -1.60 29.75 18.39
N ALA A 129 -1.95 29.77 17.11
CA ALA A 129 -0.97 29.59 16.04
C ALA A 129 -0.02 30.80 15.97
N LEU A 130 1.28 30.56 16.03
CA LEU A 130 2.30 31.61 16.07
C LEU A 130 3.65 31.14 15.55
N THR A 131 4.54 32.10 15.31
CA THR A 131 5.95 31.86 15.00
C THR A 131 6.82 32.13 16.24
N LEU A 132 7.63 31.15 16.61
CA LEU A 132 8.75 31.29 17.55
C LEU A 132 10.03 31.48 16.74
N SER A 133 10.49 32.72 16.60
CA SER A 133 11.77 33.03 15.97
C SER A 133 12.91 32.76 16.93
N LEU A 134 13.87 31.94 16.52
CA LEU A 134 15.04 31.59 17.31
C LEU A 134 16.15 32.63 17.13
N PRO A 135 16.98 32.85 18.16
CA PRO A 135 18.18 33.68 18.01
C PRO A 135 19.20 32.97 17.10
N ALA A 136 20.17 33.71 16.56
CA ALA A 136 21.24 33.11 15.76
C ALA A 136 21.98 32.01 16.55
N ALA A 137 22.16 30.84 15.97
CA ALA A 137 22.79 29.67 16.56
C ALA A 137 24.21 30.00 17.08
N ALA A 138 24.98 30.74 16.29
CA ALA A 138 26.33 31.18 16.67
C ALA A 138 26.33 32.15 17.87
N THR A 139 25.24 32.91 18.08
CA THR A 139 25.11 33.85 19.20
C THR A 139 24.76 33.12 20.49
N VAL A 140 23.83 32.17 20.45
CA VAL A 140 23.45 31.41 21.65
C VAL A 140 24.40 30.26 21.98
N GLY A 141 25.17 29.81 20.99
CA GLY A 141 26.17 28.77 21.14
C GLY A 141 25.58 27.38 21.36
N ASN A 142 26.47 26.39 21.39
CA ASN A 142 26.10 24.99 21.52
C ASN A 142 25.34 24.72 22.84
N ASP A 143 24.29 23.90 22.74
CA ASP A 143 23.47 23.44 23.86
C ASP A 143 22.71 24.58 24.59
N TRP A 144 22.40 25.65 23.85
CA TRP A 144 21.22 26.47 24.15
C TRP A 144 19.96 25.66 23.83
N PHE A 145 18.92 25.76 24.65
CA PHE A 145 17.68 25.01 24.44
C PHE A 145 16.46 25.74 24.99
N CYS A 146 15.30 25.44 24.43
CA CYS A 146 14.00 25.81 24.97
C CYS A 146 12.99 24.67 24.76
N HIS A 147 11.94 24.63 25.57
CA HIS A 147 10.83 23.72 25.36
C HIS A 147 9.67 24.46 24.72
N VAL A 148 9.02 23.84 23.75
CA VAL A 148 7.88 24.43 23.04
C VAL A 148 6.68 23.52 23.21
N VAL A 149 5.55 24.09 23.62
CA VAL A 149 4.27 23.42 23.79
C VAL A 149 3.23 24.15 22.94
N ALA A 150 2.69 23.47 21.93
CA ALA A 150 1.63 23.97 21.07
C ALA A 150 0.26 23.62 21.68
N ALA A 151 -0.31 24.51 22.49
CA ALA A 151 -1.49 24.22 23.32
C ALA A 151 -2.82 24.77 22.79
N GLY A 152 -2.82 25.64 21.77
CA GLY A 152 -4.04 26.10 21.10
C GLY A 152 -3.90 26.44 19.62
N GLY A 153 -2.73 26.20 19.03
CA GLY A 153 -2.49 26.30 17.59
C GLY A 153 -1.09 25.81 17.24
N ALA A 154 -0.84 25.59 15.95
CA ALA A 154 0.47 25.12 15.49
C ALA A 154 1.54 26.20 15.67
N VAL A 155 2.72 25.82 16.15
CA VAL A 155 3.84 26.73 16.37
C VAL A 155 4.89 26.50 15.29
N THR A 156 5.16 27.53 14.49
CA THR A 156 6.28 27.53 13.53
C THR A 156 7.56 27.93 14.24
N ILE A 157 8.56 27.05 14.24
CA ILE A 157 9.91 27.32 14.71
C ILE A 157 10.72 27.86 13.54
N ASP A 158 11.29 29.05 13.73
CA ASP A 158 11.94 29.83 12.67
C ASP A 158 13.36 30.25 13.09
N PRO A 159 14.40 29.48 12.73
CA PRO A 159 15.80 29.87 12.85
C PRO A 159 16.12 31.20 12.16
N ASN A 160 17.15 31.91 12.65
CA ASN A 160 17.48 33.22 12.12
C ASN A 160 18.21 33.13 10.76
N GLY A 161 17.59 33.66 9.71
CA GLY A 161 18.23 33.81 8.39
C GLY A 161 18.39 32.48 7.65
N ALA A 162 19.63 32.07 7.37
CA ALA A 162 19.95 30.87 6.59
C ALA A 162 20.27 29.64 7.47
N GLU A 163 20.05 29.73 8.78
CA GLU A 163 20.24 28.62 9.71
C GLU A 163 19.14 27.56 9.53
N LEU A 164 19.45 26.29 9.85
CA LEU A 164 18.53 25.18 9.67
C LEU A 164 18.04 24.61 11.01
N ILE A 165 16.83 24.08 11.02
CA ILE A 165 16.29 23.21 12.06
C ILE A 165 15.94 21.85 11.46
N ASP A 166 16.60 20.79 11.94
CA ASP A 166 16.50 19.43 11.38
C ASP A 166 16.65 19.38 9.84
N GLY A 167 17.51 20.24 9.29
CA GLY A 167 17.79 20.34 7.86
C GLY A 167 16.81 21.21 7.05
N GLY A 168 15.73 21.70 7.66
CA GLY A 168 14.78 22.63 7.04
C GLY A 168 15.00 24.09 7.48
N ALA A 169 14.51 25.04 6.68
CA ALA A 169 14.54 26.47 7.04
C ALA A 169 13.58 26.81 8.19
N THR A 170 12.50 26.05 8.35
CA THR A 170 11.55 26.13 9.47
C THR A 170 11.05 24.72 9.83
N MET A 171 10.47 24.58 11.01
CA MET A 171 9.76 23.36 11.44
C MET A 171 8.44 23.75 12.09
N VAL A 172 7.39 22.94 11.94
CA VAL A 172 6.11 23.17 12.63
C VAL A 172 5.93 22.15 13.75
N VAL A 173 5.72 22.64 14.97
CA VAL A 173 5.17 21.86 16.09
C VAL A 173 3.66 21.94 16.00
N ALA A 174 3.02 20.86 15.54
CA ALA A 174 1.56 20.85 15.38
C ALA A 174 0.83 21.02 16.72
N ASN A 175 -0.39 21.57 16.66
CA ASN A 175 -1.22 21.74 17.85
C ASN A 175 -1.42 20.41 18.60
N GLY A 176 -1.32 20.45 19.92
CA GLY A 176 -1.42 19.28 20.79
C GLY A 176 -0.09 18.56 21.03
N LEU A 177 1.03 19.07 20.51
CA LEU A 177 2.35 18.47 20.65
C LEU A 177 3.36 19.40 21.33
N ASP A 178 4.45 18.79 21.81
CA ASP A 178 5.55 19.47 22.45
C ASP A 178 6.91 18.86 22.06
N GLY A 179 7.97 19.60 22.35
CA GLY A 179 9.32 19.13 22.17
C GLY A 179 10.38 20.18 22.50
N ILE A 180 11.62 19.72 22.59
CA ILE A 180 12.76 20.56 22.95
C ILE A 180 13.48 20.98 21.67
N VAL A 181 13.69 22.28 21.51
CA VAL A 181 14.61 22.81 20.49
C VAL A 181 15.98 22.92 21.13
N ARG A 182 17.02 22.38 20.49
CA ARG A 182 18.42 22.46 20.95
C ARG A 182 19.31 23.05 19.86
N CYS A 183 20.20 23.97 20.23
CA CYS A 183 21.23 24.51 19.36
C CYS A 183 22.46 23.59 19.34
N THR A 184 23.04 23.35 18.16
CA THR A 184 24.30 22.60 17.97
C THR A 184 25.53 23.52 17.88
N GLY A 185 25.32 24.83 17.98
CA GLY A 185 26.32 25.89 17.79
C GLY A 185 26.32 26.49 16.37
N THR A 186 25.79 25.78 15.38
CA THR A 186 25.65 26.25 13.98
C THR A 186 24.26 26.03 13.38
N ALA A 187 23.45 25.16 13.99
CA ALA A 187 22.09 24.85 13.57
C ALA A 187 21.23 24.50 14.79
N PHE A 188 19.96 24.19 14.56
CA PHE A 188 19.03 23.70 15.58
C PHE A 188 18.56 22.28 15.26
N VAL A 189 18.22 21.55 16.32
CA VAL A 189 17.58 20.24 16.24
C VAL A 189 16.34 20.24 17.11
N PHE A 190 15.32 19.49 16.72
CA PHE A 190 14.11 19.32 17.50
C PHE A 190 14.02 17.90 18.07
N GLU A 191 13.87 17.82 19.38
CA GLU A 191 13.73 16.60 20.18
C GLU A 191 12.28 16.50 20.67
N GLY A 192 11.40 15.94 19.85
CA GLY A 192 10.00 15.65 20.19
C GLY A 192 9.58 14.23 19.78
N LEU A 193 8.50 13.72 20.37
CA LEU A 193 7.99 12.35 20.13
C LEU A 193 7.52 12.10 18.68
N SER A 194 7.52 13.13 17.83
CA SER A 194 6.99 13.14 16.47
C SER A 194 8.04 13.34 15.38
N ARG A 195 9.35 13.23 15.66
CA ARG A 195 10.42 13.39 14.64
C ARG A 195 10.19 12.57 13.36
N ALA A 196 9.51 11.42 13.43
CA ALA A 196 9.19 10.57 12.27
C ALA A 196 7.81 10.83 11.62
N LEU A 197 6.90 11.57 12.26
CA LEU A 197 5.54 11.84 11.72
C LEU A 197 5.37 13.29 11.25
N GLN A 198 6.32 14.17 11.56
CA GLN A 198 6.26 15.62 11.31
C GLN A 198 7.26 16.15 10.30
N SER A 199 8.29 15.39 9.90
CA SER A 199 9.09 15.87 8.79
C SER A 199 8.20 15.80 7.53
N PRO A 200 8.10 16.89 6.74
CA PRO A 200 7.38 16.86 5.48
C PRO A 200 7.82 15.68 4.60
N THR A 201 9.08 15.27 4.72
CA THR A 201 9.66 14.10 4.08
C THR A 201 9.07 12.77 4.56
N ALA A 202 8.87 12.55 5.86
CA ALA A 202 8.31 11.30 6.37
C ALA A 202 6.80 11.20 6.15
N LEU A 203 6.06 12.32 6.20
CA LEU A 203 4.65 12.35 5.83
C LEU A 203 4.45 12.15 4.32
N ALA A 204 5.36 12.66 3.48
CA ALA A 204 5.39 12.34 2.06
C ALA A 204 5.64 10.84 1.85
N THR A 205 6.65 10.25 2.52
CA THR A 205 6.92 8.80 2.42
C THR A 205 5.74 7.92 2.84
N ILE A 206 4.95 8.33 3.84
CA ILE A 206 3.77 7.59 4.30
C ILE A 206 2.55 7.82 3.38
N LYS A 207 2.33 9.05 2.89
CA LYS A 207 1.26 9.36 1.92
C LYS A 207 1.48 8.68 0.58
N ASP A 208 2.73 8.67 0.12
CA ASP A 208 3.13 8.02 -1.13
C ASP A 208 3.09 6.48 -1.00
N GLY A 209 3.15 5.94 0.22
CA GLY A 209 3.13 4.51 0.51
C GLY A 209 1.76 3.89 0.83
N LEU A 210 0.73 4.66 1.19
CA LEU A 210 -0.54 4.11 1.74
C LEU A 210 -1.77 4.16 0.83
N GLY A 211 -1.65 4.66 -0.40
CA GLY A 211 -2.74 4.55 -1.37
C GLY A 211 -2.76 5.71 -2.33
N PHE A 212 -2.10 5.53 -3.46
CA PHE A 212 -2.27 6.44 -4.58
C PHE A 212 -3.56 6.08 -5.30
N SER A 213 -4.33 7.09 -5.67
CA SER A 213 -5.54 6.91 -6.44
C SER A 213 -5.35 7.57 -7.80
N VAL A 214 -5.55 6.80 -8.86
CA VAL A 214 -5.58 7.32 -10.22
C VAL A 214 -7.02 7.59 -10.64
N ARG A 215 -7.22 8.54 -11.54
CA ARG A 215 -8.54 8.81 -12.10
C ARG A 215 -9.01 7.60 -12.89
N VAL A 216 -8.13 7.06 -13.73
CA VAL A 216 -8.41 5.95 -14.65
C VAL A 216 -7.17 5.08 -14.87
N ALA A 217 -7.38 3.82 -15.26
CA ALA A 217 -6.33 2.92 -15.70
C ALA A 217 -6.56 2.51 -17.15
N ALA A 218 -5.49 2.47 -17.94
CA ALA A 218 -5.56 2.07 -19.34
C ALA A 218 -6.09 0.63 -19.50
N THR A 219 -6.86 0.38 -20.55
CA THR A 219 -7.41 -0.94 -20.90
C THR A 219 -6.55 -1.70 -21.91
N GLY A 220 -5.46 -1.07 -22.37
CA GLY A 220 -4.49 -1.60 -23.31
C GLY A 220 -3.30 -0.65 -23.41
N ASP A 221 -2.47 -0.85 -24.43
CA ASP A 221 -1.40 0.08 -24.77
C ASP A 221 -2.00 1.44 -25.18
N ILE A 222 -1.38 2.53 -24.70
CA ILE A 222 -1.80 3.92 -24.96
C ILE A 222 -0.61 4.72 -25.45
N ASP A 223 -0.85 5.62 -26.41
CA ASP A 223 0.16 6.57 -26.90
C ASP A 223 0.43 7.64 -25.82
N LEU A 224 1.58 7.55 -25.17
CA LEU A 224 1.95 8.50 -24.11
C LEU A 224 2.26 9.89 -24.63
N ASP A 225 2.60 10.06 -25.92
CA ASP A 225 2.85 11.36 -26.53
C ASP A 225 1.55 12.06 -26.97
N ALA A 226 0.50 11.27 -27.26
CA ALA A 226 -0.82 11.73 -27.64
C ALA A 226 -1.95 10.81 -27.12
N PRO A 227 -2.25 10.84 -25.81
CA PRO A 227 -3.13 9.86 -25.15
C PRO A 227 -4.62 9.95 -25.52
N GLY A 228 -5.01 10.93 -26.33
CA GLY A 228 -6.40 11.17 -26.69
C GLY A 228 -7.21 11.83 -25.58
N ALA A 229 -8.45 12.20 -25.89
CA ALA A 229 -9.32 12.97 -25.00
C ALA A 229 -9.98 12.14 -23.89
N ALA A 230 -9.98 10.82 -24.02
CA ALA A 230 -10.58 9.90 -23.06
C ALA A 230 -9.78 8.61 -22.95
N ILE A 231 -9.78 8.01 -21.76
CA ILE A 231 -9.18 6.71 -21.46
C ILE A 231 -10.24 5.91 -20.71
N ASP A 232 -10.50 4.65 -21.11
CA ASP A 232 -11.57 3.81 -20.54
C ASP A 232 -12.93 4.55 -20.44
N ASP A 233 -13.29 5.28 -21.51
CA ASP A 233 -14.47 6.14 -21.62
C ASP A 233 -14.57 7.31 -20.61
N VAL A 234 -13.53 7.55 -19.82
CA VAL A 234 -13.40 8.71 -18.94
C VAL A 234 -12.81 9.88 -19.73
N ALA A 235 -13.58 10.96 -19.87
CA ALA A 235 -13.09 12.20 -20.45
C ALA A 235 -12.05 12.85 -19.52
N MET A 236 -10.83 13.06 -20.01
CA MET A 236 -9.69 13.49 -19.21
C MET A 236 -9.59 15.01 -19.10
N VAL A 237 -9.17 15.48 -17.93
CA VAL A 237 -8.80 16.88 -17.68
C VAL A 237 -7.30 16.98 -17.42
N ALA A 238 -6.68 18.06 -17.92
CA ALA A 238 -5.25 18.32 -17.70
C ALA A 238 -4.92 18.35 -16.20
N GLY A 239 -3.91 17.57 -15.80
CA GLY A 239 -3.50 17.39 -14.40
C GLY A 239 -4.02 16.11 -13.75
N GLU A 240 -4.94 15.37 -14.39
CA GLU A 240 -5.45 14.10 -13.85
C GLU A 240 -4.47 12.95 -14.04
N THR A 241 -4.51 12.00 -13.12
CA THR A 241 -3.57 10.87 -13.07
C THR A 241 -4.12 9.62 -13.74
N VAL A 242 -3.27 8.93 -14.49
CA VAL A 242 -3.59 7.71 -15.25
C VAL A 242 -2.60 6.62 -14.90
N LEU A 243 -3.08 5.40 -14.71
CA LEU A 243 -2.23 4.21 -14.64
C LEU A 243 -2.08 3.60 -16.05
N ALA A 244 -0.90 3.71 -16.65
CA ALA A 244 -0.55 3.10 -17.93
C ALA A 244 0.17 1.77 -17.67
N TRP A 245 -0.59 0.73 -17.32
CA TRP A 245 -0.03 -0.55 -16.85
C TRP A 245 0.15 -1.61 -17.96
N LEU A 246 -0.43 -1.37 -19.13
CA LEU A 246 -0.43 -2.29 -20.28
C LEU A 246 0.42 -1.73 -21.43
N GLN A 247 1.53 -1.06 -21.11
CA GLN A 247 2.43 -0.52 -22.14
C GLN A 247 3.21 -1.64 -22.83
N ASP A 248 3.35 -1.53 -24.15
CA ASP A 248 4.13 -2.48 -24.95
C ASP A 248 5.62 -2.43 -24.60
N ALA A 249 6.14 -1.24 -24.26
CA ALA A 249 7.47 -1.07 -23.69
C ALA A 249 7.39 -1.17 -22.15
N PRO A 250 7.97 -2.20 -21.51
CA PRO A 250 7.83 -2.39 -20.06
C PRO A 250 8.44 -1.28 -19.20
N ALA A 251 9.40 -0.52 -19.75
CA ALA A 251 9.99 0.64 -19.08
C ALA A 251 9.05 1.86 -19.07
N GLU A 252 8.06 1.90 -19.96
CA GLU A 252 7.04 2.95 -20.05
C GLU A 252 5.87 2.68 -19.10
N VAL A 253 5.72 1.46 -18.59
CA VAL A 253 4.71 1.16 -17.57
C VAL A 253 4.87 2.09 -16.36
N GLY A 254 3.77 2.68 -15.91
CA GLY A 254 3.81 3.53 -14.71
C GLY A 254 2.59 4.42 -14.55
N ILE A 255 2.73 5.40 -13.65
CA ILE A 255 1.67 6.36 -13.34
C ILE A 255 2.05 7.72 -13.90
N TYR A 256 1.12 8.30 -14.64
CA TYR A 256 1.31 9.52 -15.40
C TYR A 256 0.28 10.58 -15.04
N VAL A 257 0.62 11.83 -15.35
CA VAL A 257 -0.28 12.98 -15.40
C VAL A 257 -0.65 13.21 -16.87
N TRP A 258 -1.94 13.23 -17.14
CA TRP A 258 -2.48 13.58 -18.44
C TRP A 258 -2.43 15.09 -18.64
N ASN A 259 -1.75 15.57 -19.68
CA ASN A 259 -1.50 17.00 -19.91
C ASN A 259 -2.36 17.63 -21.01
N GLY A 260 -3.03 16.79 -21.81
CA GLY A 260 -3.79 17.19 -22.98
C GLY A 260 -3.92 16.02 -23.97
N ALA A 261 -4.94 16.05 -24.82
CA ALA A 261 -5.23 14.93 -25.73
C ALA A 261 -4.13 14.66 -26.77
N GLY A 262 -3.41 15.71 -27.17
CA GLY A 262 -2.25 15.62 -28.08
C GLY A 262 -1.01 16.22 -27.45
N VAL A 263 -0.89 16.14 -26.11
CA VAL A 263 0.26 16.62 -25.35
C VAL A 263 0.85 15.43 -24.61
N PRO A 264 2.18 15.23 -24.66
CA PRO A 264 2.81 14.13 -23.95
C PRO A 264 2.45 14.10 -22.47
N MET A 265 2.07 12.92 -22.01
CA MET A 265 1.90 12.64 -20.60
C MET A 265 3.24 12.71 -19.90
N THR A 266 3.24 13.14 -18.65
CA THR A 266 4.46 13.21 -17.82
C THR A 266 4.33 12.28 -16.64
N ARG A 267 5.42 11.64 -16.22
CA ARG A 267 5.42 10.82 -14.99
C ARG A 267 4.83 11.60 -13.82
N ALA A 268 3.99 10.94 -13.03
CA ALA A 268 3.45 11.54 -11.82
C ALA A 268 4.60 11.90 -10.86
N PRO A 269 4.64 13.11 -10.26
CA PRO A 269 5.75 13.50 -9.39
C PRO A 269 6.01 12.54 -8.21
N ALA A 270 4.94 11.95 -7.66
CA ALA A 270 5.05 10.94 -6.60
C ALA A 270 5.71 9.62 -7.07
N TYR A 271 5.77 9.41 -8.39
CA TYR A 271 6.34 8.24 -9.06
C TYR A 271 7.51 8.63 -9.99
N GLY A 272 8.23 9.70 -9.64
CA GLY A 272 9.41 10.16 -10.37
C GLY A 272 10.67 9.30 -10.21
N THR A 273 10.57 8.15 -9.53
CA THR A 273 11.65 7.16 -9.36
C THR A 273 11.11 5.74 -9.55
N PHE A 274 11.99 4.81 -9.94
CA PHE A 274 11.62 3.39 -10.07
C PHE A 274 11.09 2.82 -8.75
N ASP A 275 11.83 3.04 -7.65
CA ASP A 275 11.52 2.50 -6.33
C ASP A 275 10.17 2.98 -5.76
N ALA A 276 9.63 4.10 -6.25
CA ALA A 276 8.29 4.57 -5.87
C ALA A 276 7.18 3.63 -6.36
N HIS A 277 7.40 2.88 -7.44
CA HIS A 277 6.44 1.91 -7.97
C HIS A 277 6.47 0.58 -7.20
N CYS A 278 7.62 0.22 -6.63
CA CYS A 278 7.85 -1.08 -5.98
C CYS A 278 6.97 -1.24 -4.72
N GLY A 279 6.02 -2.17 -4.74
CA GLY A 279 5.10 -2.44 -3.64
C GLY A 279 3.96 -1.42 -3.47
N ALA A 280 3.79 -0.49 -4.41
CA ALA A 280 2.74 0.51 -4.35
C ALA A 280 1.36 -0.12 -4.55
N PHE A 281 0.37 0.34 -3.78
CA PHE A 281 -1.05 0.05 -4.03
C PHE A 281 -1.70 1.24 -4.73
N VAL A 282 -2.31 0.97 -5.89
CA VAL A 282 -2.93 1.97 -6.75
C VAL A 282 -4.41 1.64 -6.93
N THR A 283 -5.29 2.53 -6.51
CA THR A 283 -6.75 2.39 -6.68
C THR A 283 -7.20 3.16 -7.92
N VAL A 284 -8.18 2.62 -8.64
CA VAL A 284 -8.77 3.28 -9.84
C VAL A 284 -10.15 3.81 -9.53
N GLN A 285 -10.39 5.10 -9.79
CA GLN A 285 -11.65 5.76 -9.43
C GLN A 285 -12.77 5.53 -10.44
N GLU A 286 -12.46 5.65 -11.74
CA GLU A 286 -13.41 5.64 -12.83
C GLU A 286 -12.88 4.82 -14.02
N GLY A 287 -13.77 4.53 -14.97
CA GLY A 287 -13.52 3.64 -16.09
C GLY A 287 -14.66 2.64 -16.27
N GLN A 288 -14.83 2.12 -17.48
CA GLN A 288 -15.79 1.05 -17.72
C GLN A 288 -15.24 -0.31 -17.25
N LEU A 289 -13.95 -0.57 -17.49
CA LEU A 289 -13.35 -1.88 -17.21
C LEU A 289 -12.61 -1.91 -15.88
N ASN A 290 -11.85 -0.86 -15.57
CA ASN A 290 -10.88 -0.90 -14.48
C ASN A 290 -11.33 -0.16 -13.20
N ALA A 291 -12.52 0.46 -13.20
CA ALA A 291 -13.01 1.21 -12.04
C ALA A 291 -13.16 0.33 -10.78
N GLY A 292 -12.70 0.85 -9.64
CA GLY A 292 -12.77 0.16 -8.35
C GLY A 292 -11.73 -0.95 -8.15
N LEU A 293 -10.90 -1.24 -9.15
CA LEU A 293 -9.81 -2.20 -9.02
C LEU A 293 -8.62 -1.63 -8.25
N ILE A 294 -7.79 -2.54 -7.74
CA ILE A 294 -6.56 -2.23 -7.02
C ILE A 294 -5.40 -2.93 -7.71
N TYR A 295 -4.41 -2.16 -8.12
CA TYR A 295 -3.17 -2.64 -8.69
C TYR A 295 -2.05 -2.60 -7.65
N GLN A 296 -1.21 -3.63 -7.64
CA GLN A 296 -0.01 -3.70 -6.81
C GLN A 296 1.23 -3.65 -7.70
N GLY A 297 2.17 -2.76 -7.39
CA GLY A 297 3.48 -2.75 -8.02
C GLY A 297 4.33 -3.93 -7.56
N MET A 298 4.79 -4.76 -8.49
CA MET A 298 5.46 -6.03 -8.23
C MET A 298 6.98 -5.98 -8.39
N SER A 299 7.51 -4.91 -8.98
CA SER A 299 8.94 -4.72 -9.19
C SER A 299 9.72 -4.73 -7.86
N ALA A 300 10.92 -5.32 -7.88
CA ALA A 300 11.86 -5.27 -6.77
C ALA A 300 12.66 -3.96 -6.79
N LYS A 301 12.92 -3.38 -5.62
CA LYS A 301 13.69 -2.13 -5.50
C LYS A 301 15.09 -2.24 -6.09
N GLY A 302 15.62 -1.10 -6.53
CA GLY A 302 16.98 -0.96 -7.07
C GLY A 302 17.06 -0.83 -8.59
N GLY A 303 15.93 -0.65 -9.28
CA GLY A 303 15.88 -0.39 -10.71
C GLY A 303 16.06 1.08 -11.08
N THR A 304 16.15 1.34 -12.38
CA THR A 304 16.31 2.65 -13.02
C THR A 304 15.05 3.00 -13.80
N LEU A 305 14.46 4.17 -13.52
CA LEU A 305 13.25 4.63 -14.20
C LEU A 305 13.53 4.84 -15.70
N ASP A 306 12.53 4.53 -16.55
CA ASP A 306 12.59 4.62 -18.02
C ASP A 306 13.66 3.73 -18.68
N ALA A 307 14.22 2.77 -17.94
CA ALA A 307 15.16 1.78 -18.47
C ALA A 307 14.81 0.35 -18.03
N ASP A 308 14.53 0.16 -16.75
CA ASP A 308 14.16 -1.14 -16.20
C ASP A 308 12.63 -1.35 -16.25
N PRO A 309 12.15 -2.58 -16.49
CA PRO A 309 10.72 -2.89 -16.51
C PRO A 309 9.99 -2.59 -15.19
N ILE A 310 8.83 -1.95 -15.29
CA ILE A 310 7.91 -1.76 -14.16
C ILE A 310 6.72 -2.70 -14.35
N GLU A 311 6.34 -3.40 -13.27
CA GLU A 311 5.25 -4.37 -13.31
C GLU A 311 4.15 -4.00 -12.32
N PHE A 312 2.91 -3.96 -12.79
CA PHE A 312 1.71 -3.87 -11.96
C PHE A 312 0.84 -5.11 -12.14
N LEU A 313 0.32 -5.61 -11.02
CA LEU A 313 -0.62 -6.72 -10.98
C LEU A 313 -1.97 -6.22 -10.49
N ASP A 314 -3.05 -6.49 -11.23
CA ASP A 314 -4.40 -6.34 -10.70
C ASP A 314 -4.69 -7.43 -9.65
N LEU A 315 -5.06 -7.01 -8.44
CA LEU A 315 -5.34 -7.91 -7.33
C LEU A 315 -6.68 -8.66 -7.50
N TYR A 316 -7.56 -8.21 -8.40
CA TYR A 316 -8.82 -8.88 -8.71
C TYR A 316 -8.64 -10.05 -9.71
N THR A 317 -7.75 -9.93 -10.70
CA THR A 317 -7.34 -11.00 -11.64
C THR A 317 -6.48 -12.10 -11.00
N ALA A 318 -5.71 -11.79 -9.96
CA ALA A 318 -4.90 -12.80 -9.26
C ALA A 318 -5.72 -13.97 -8.67
N GLN A 319 -7.01 -13.77 -8.39
CA GLN A 319 -7.87 -14.79 -7.79
C GLN A 319 -8.60 -15.69 -8.80
N THR A 320 -8.80 -15.25 -10.04
CA THR A 320 -9.32 -16.10 -11.13
C THR A 320 -8.60 -15.74 -12.43
N PRO A 321 -7.68 -16.58 -12.97
CA PRO A 321 -6.97 -16.25 -14.20
C PRO A 321 -7.87 -16.35 -15.43
N ALA A 322 -7.49 -15.67 -16.52
CA ALA A 322 -8.18 -15.77 -17.82
C ALA A 322 -8.35 -17.24 -18.27
N GLY A 323 -9.49 -17.55 -18.88
CA GLY A 323 -9.85 -18.92 -19.27
C GLY A 323 -10.33 -19.82 -18.13
N GLU A 324 -10.44 -19.33 -16.89
CA GLU A 324 -11.09 -20.07 -15.80
C GLU A 324 -12.58 -20.20 -16.07
N ILE A 325 -13.11 -21.40 -15.87
CA ILE A 325 -14.55 -21.68 -16.00
C ILE A 325 -15.13 -21.77 -14.60
N VAL A 326 -16.12 -20.92 -14.32
CA VAL A 326 -16.81 -20.86 -13.03
C VAL A 326 -18.32 -20.98 -13.23
N GLU A 327 -18.99 -21.41 -12.18
CA GLU A 327 -20.44 -21.41 -12.10
C GLU A 327 -20.99 -19.99 -11.91
N ASN A 328 -22.14 -19.72 -12.54
CA ASN A 328 -22.91 -18.50 -12.39
C ASN A 328 -24.37 -18.82 -12.08
N TYR A 329 -24.88 -18.16 -11.04
CA TYR A 329 -26.26 -18.29 -10.58
C TYR A 329 -27.16 -17.16 -11.12
N ASP A 330 -26.57 -16.17 -11.79
CA ASP A 330 -27.28 -15.04 -12.38
C ASP A 330 -27.63 -15.29 -13.86
N ALA A 331 -28.66 -14.59 -14.34
CA ALA A 331 -29.08 -14.63 -15.75
C ALA A 331 -28.17 -13.83 -16.70
N VAL A 332 -27.22 -13.07 -16.14
CA VAL A 332 -26.27 -12.22 -16.87
C VAL A 332 -24.86 -12.61 -16.44
N ALA A 333 -23.92 -12.61 -17.38
CA ALA A 333 -22.52 -12.92 -17.09
C ALA A 333 -21.93 -11.84 -16.15
N ARG A 334 -21.02 -12.25 -15.27
CA ARG A 334 -20.30 -11.30 -14.43
C ARG A 334 -19.45 -10.37 -15.29
N PRO A 335 -19.19 -9.13 -14.87
CA PRO A 335 -18.23 -8.26 -15.55
C PRO A 335 -16.89 -8.97 -15.75
N GLY A 336 -16.34 -8.93 -16.96
CA GLY A 336 -15.13 -9.68 -17.34
C GLY A 336 -15.36 -11.18 -17.53
N PHE A 337 -16.60 -11.65 -17.70
CA PHE A 337 -16.92 -13.05 -18.02
C PHE A 337 -17.82 -13.15 -19.24
N ILE A 338 -17.78 -14.31 -19.89
CA ILE A 338 -18.67 -14.67 -20.99
C ILE A 338 -19.30 -16.03 -20.74
N PHE A 339 -20.56 -16.20 -21.14
CA PHE A 339 -21.23 -17.50 -21.04
C PHE A 339 -20.64 -18.52 -22.02
N LEU A 340 -20.57 -19.77 -21.57
CA LEU A 340 -20.21 -20.91 -22.41
C LEU A 340 -21.46 -21.41 -23.15
N ASP A 341 -21.82 -20.70 -24.22
CA ASP A 341 -23.07 -20.87 -24.98
C ASP A 341 -22.88 -21.33 -26.44
N GLY A 342 -21.64 -21.66 -26.82
CA GLY A 342 -21.29 -22.03 -28.19
C GLY A 342 -20.85 -20.88 -29.09
N SER A 343 -20.84 -19.64 -28.61
CA SER A 343 -20.39 -18.47 -29.39
C SER A 343 -18.89 -18.49 -29.70
N THR A 344 -18.48 -17.67 -30.67
CA THR A 344 -17.09 -17.56 -31.12
C THR A 344 -16.50 -16.21 -30.72
N ILE A 345 -15.30 -16.22 -30.15
CA ILE A 345 -14.48 -15.03 -29.89
C ILE A 345 -13.41 -14.95 -30.98
N THR A 346 -13.40 -13.86 -31.74
CA THR A 346 -12.47 -13.64 -32.86
C THR A 346 -11.03 -13.37 -32.38
N ASN A 347 -10.04 -13.71 -33.21
CA ASN A 347 -8.64 -13.35 -32.97
C ASN A 347 -8.43 -11.84 -32.79
N GLY A 348 -7.59 -11.46 -31.82
CA GLY A 348 -7.25 -10.05 -31.54
C GLY A 348 -8.14 -9.34 -30.51
N ALA A 349 -9.18 -10.01 -29.98
CA ALA A 349 -9.78 -9.57 -28.72
C ALA A 349 -8.73 -9.67 -27.60
N VAL A 350 -8.68 -8.66 -26.72
CA VAL A 350 -7.66 -8.47 -25.65
C VAL A 350 -7.41 -9.76 -24.83
N ASP A 351 -8.44 -10.60 -24.73
CA ASP A 351 -8.46 -11.77 -23.84
C ASP A 351 -8.27 -13.10 -24.56
N ASN A 352 -8.35 -13.12 -25.89
CA ASN A 352 -8.26 -14.35 -26.68
C ASN A 352 -6.91 -15.07 -26.49
N PRO A 353 -5.74 -14.41 -26.59
CA PRO A 353 -4.45 -15.10 -26.46
C PRO A 353 -4.27 -15.81 -25.11
N ARG A 354 -4.78 -15.21 -24.03
CA ARG A 354 -4.68 -15.74 -22.66
C ARG A 354 -5.64 -16.91 -22.45
N CYS A 355 -6.88 -16.80 -22.93
CA CYS A 355 -7.86 -17.88 -22.88
C CYS A 355 -7.44 -19.08 -23.75
N ALA A 356 -6.90 -18.83 -24.95
CA ALA A 356 -6.42 -19.84 -25.88
C ALA A 356 -5.22 -20.63 -25.34
N ALA A 357 -4.29 -19.97 -24.63
CA ALA A 357 -3.15 -20.65 -24.00
C ALA A 357 -3.58 -21.65 -22.92
N ARG A 358 -4.63 -21.34 -22.14
CA ARG A 358 -5.14 -22.20 -21.07
C ARG A 358 -6.08 -23.28 -21.57
N ASN A 359 -6.93 -22.96 -22.56
CA ASN A 359 -7.90 -23.87 -23.15
C ASN A 359 -7.62 -24.09 -24.64
N PRO A 360 -6.48 -24.72 -25.01
CA PRO A 360 -6.09 -24.88 -26.41
C PRO A 360 -7.11 -25.72 -27.22
N TRP A 361 -7.90 -26.54 -26.53
CA TRP A 361 -8.96 -27.36 -27.12
C TRP A 361 -10.20 -26.58 -27.58
N MET A 362 -10.31 -25.28 -27.22
CA MET A 362 -11.36 -24.38 -27.69
C MET A 362 -10.94 -23.61 -28.95
N VAL A 363 -9.69 -23.71 -29.37
CA VAL A 363 -9.16 -22.95 -30.51
C VAL A 363 -9.50 -23.67 -31.81
N SER A 364 -10.06 -22.95 -32.78
CA SER A 364 -10.27 -23.45 -34.14
C SER A 364 -9.84 -22.39 -35.15
N GLY A 365 -8.79 -22.70 -35.91
CA GLY A 365 -8.14 -21.70 -36.75
C GLY A 365 -7.52 -20.60 -35.89
N SER A 366 -7.96 -19.35 -36.10
CA SER A 366 -7.53 -18.17 -35.34
C SER A 366 -8.49 -17.80 -34.20
N ASP A 367 -9.66 -18.42 -34.12
CA ASP A 367 -10.73 -18.00 -33.22
C ASP A 367 -10.88 -18.97 -32.05
N LEU A 368 -11.41 -18.46 -30.94
CA LEU A 368 -11.76 -19.25 -29.78
C LEU A 368 -13.25 -19.59 -29.83
N ILE A 369 -13.55 -20.86 -30.10
CA ILE A 369 -14.92 -21.39 -30.11
C ILE A 369 -15.30 -21.80 -28.69
N LEU A 370 -16.26 -21.10 -28.09
CA LEU A 370 -16.75 -21.44 -26.76
C LEU A 370 -17.49 -22.78 -26.81
N THR A 371 -17.30 -23.60 -25.78
CA THR A 371 -18.13 -24.81 -25.66
C THR A 371 -19.54 -24.41 -25.24
N ASP A 372 -20.56 -24.99 -25.86
CA ASP A 372 -21.92 -24.86 -25.36
C ASP A 372 -22.08 -25.84 -24.19
N ARG A 373 -22.14 -25.33 -22.97
CA ARG A 373 -22.30 -26.15 -21.76
C ARG A 373 -23.69 -26.12 -21.17
N ARG A 374 -24.67 -25.55 -21.88
CA ARG A 374 -26.06 -25.49 -21.40
C ARG A 374 -26.64 -26.90 -21.34
N GLY A 375 -27.12 -27.30 -20.17
CA GLY A 375 -27.70 -28.63 -19.94
C GLY A 375 -26.68 -29.77 -19.86
N MET A 376 -25.38 -29.48 -19.78
CA MET A 376 -24.33 -30.49 -19.63
C MET A 376 -23.80 -30.57 -18.20
N PHE A 377 -23.63 -31.79 -17.69
CA PHE A 377 -22.92 -32.04 -16.43
C PHE A 377 -21.39 -32.01 -16.65
N ASP A 378 -20.65 -31.50 -15.67
CA ASP A 378 -19.19 -31.63 -15.67
C ASP A 378 -18.79 -32.98 -15.04
N ARG A 379 -17.77 -33.60 -15.60
CA ARG A 379 -17.09 -34.76 -15.03
C ARG A 379 -15.62 -34.41 -14.83
N VAL A 380 -15.03 -34.92 -13.76
CA VAL A 380 -13.58 -34.79 -13.51
C VAL A 380 -12.85 -35.71 -14.48
N TRP A 381 -11.88 -35.15 -15.21
CA TRP A 381 -10.94 -35.93 -16.00
C TRP A 381 -9.99 -36.70 -15.05
N ASP A 382 -9.92 -38.01 -15.21
CA ASP A 382 -9.10 -38.90 -14.38
C ASP A 382 -7.60 -38.89 -14.75
N ASN A 383 -7.22 -38.06 -15.73
CA ASN A 383 -5.86 -37.98 -16.27
C ASN A 383 -5.34 -39.32 -16.85
N GLY A 384 -6.24 -40.16 -17.37
CA GLY A 384 -5.91 -41.39 -18.09
C GLY A 384 -5.47 -42.56 -17.19
N ALA A 385 -5.79 -42.52 -15.89
CA ALA A 385 -5.37 -43.55 -14.93
C ALA A 385 -6.36 -44.72 -14.79
N GLY A 386 -7.59 -44.62 -15.31
CA GLY A 386 -8.64 -45.63 -15.18
C GLY A 386 -9.08 -46.26 -16.51
N VAL A 387 -9.62 -47.47 -16.44
CA VAL A 387 -10.46 -48.02 -17.51
C VAL A 387 -11.78 -47.26 -17.46
N ASP A 388 -11.95 -46.35 -18.42
CA ASP A 388 -13.18 -45.61 -18.66
C ASP A 388 -14.33 -46.59 -19.02
N PRO A 389 -15.40 -46.67 -18.20
CA PRO A 389 -16.48 -47.64 -18.42
C PRO A 389 -17.37 -47.34 -19.64
N ASP A 390 -17.21 -46.21 -20.35
CA ASP A 390 -18.18 -45.74 -21.35
C ASP A 390 -17.59 -45.21 -22.69
N ALA A 391 -16.36 -45.62 -23.03
CA ALA A 391 -15.56 -45.13 -24.16
C ALA A 391 -16.22 -45.14 -25.57
N ALA A 392 -17.35 -45.82 -25.79
CA ALA A 392 -17.89 -46.10 -27.13
C ALA A 392 -18.86 -45.04 -27.71
N GLY A 393 -19.19 -43.96 -26.99
CA GLY A 393 -20.28 -43.03 -27.37
C GLY A 393 -19.97 -41.52 -27.39
N ARG A 394 -18.70 -41.10 -27.43
CA ARG A 394 -18.28 -39.70 -27.20
C ARG A 394 -18.22 -38.85 -28.46
N SER A 395 -18.59 -37.57 -28.35
CA SER A 395 -18.49 -36.58 -29.43
C SER A 395 -17.10 -35.95 -29.50
N ALA A 396 -16.57 -35.75 -30.70
CA ALA A 396 -15.25 -35.17 -30.94
C ALA A 396 -15.17 -33.69 -30.50
N ARG A 397 -14.01 -33.27 -29.98
CA ARG A 397 -13.75 -31.84 -29.68
C ARG A 397 -13.76 -31.00 -30.96
N ALA A 398 -14.33 -29.80 -30.87
CA ALA A 398 -14.48 -28.91 -32.02
C ALA A 398 -13.15 -28.36 -32.60
N GLY A 399 -12.12 -28.19 -31.75
CA GLY A 399 -10.83 -27.61 -32.16
C GLY A 399 -9.86 -28.61 -32.80
N ASP A 400 -9.80 -29.84 -32.28
CA ASP A 400 -8.78 -30.83 -32.68
C ASP A 400 -9.31 -32.24 -32.98
N GLY A 401 -10.63 -32.45 -32.86
CA GLY A 401 -11.27 -33.71 -33.21
C GLY A 401 -10.99 -34.88 -32.27
N GLN A 402 -10.31 -34.69 -31.13
CA GLN A 402 -10.06 -35.79 -30.20
C GLN A 402 -11.36 -36.32 -29.58
N ILE A 403 -11.42 -37.64 -29.39
CA ILE A 403 -12.52 -38.40 -28.78
C ILE A 403 -11.92 -39.18 -27.60
N GLY A 404 -12.62 -39.27 -26.46
CA GLY A 404 -12.17 -40.01 -25.28
C GLY A 404 -12.28 -39.23 -23.96
N ASP A 405 -11.62 -39.68 -22.89
CA ASP A 405 -11.47 -38.95 -21.63
C ASP A 405 -10.36 -37.91 -21.77
N TYR A 406 -10.73 -36.76 -22.35
CA TYR A 406 -9.87 -35.60 -22.45
C TYR A 406 -10.65 -34.34 -22.07
N PRO A 407 -10.01 -33.32 -21.48
CA PRO A 407 -10.66 -32.05 -21.23
C PRO A 407 -11.30 -31.48 -22.50
N GLY A 408 -12.60 -31.17 -22.43
CA GLY A 408 -13.37 -30.60 -23.54
C GLY A 408 -14.14 -31.59 -24.40
N THR A 409 -14.09 -32.91 -24.14
CA THR A 409 -14.95 -33.87 -24.83
C THR A 409 -16.36 -33.92 -24.23
N GLY A 410 -17.34 -34.27 -25.07
CA GLY A 410 -18.74 -34.48 -24.66
C GLY A 410 -19.12 -35.95 -24.68
N GLN A 411 -20.03 -36.34 -23.79
CA GLN A 411 -20.58 -37.69 -23.73
C GLN A 411 -22.11 -37.63 -23.71
N ILE A 412 -22.75 -38.49 -24.50
CA ILE A 412 -24.21 -38.69 -24.44
C ILE A 412 -24.54 -39.52 -23.21
N ASP A 413 -25.63 -39.18 -22.53
CA ASP A 413 -26.11 -39.95 -21.38
C ASP A 413 -26.32 -41.42 -21.74
N GLY A 414 -25.75 -42.31 -20.91
CA GLY A 414 -25.76 -43.74 -21.12
C GLY A 414 -26.36 -44.44 -19.92
N ALA A 415 -27.59 -44.91 -20.04
CA ALA A 415 -28.19 -45.77 -19.03
C ALA A 415 -27.56 -47.18 -19.12
N PRO A 416 -27.17 -47.81 -17.99
CA PRO A 416 -26.72 -49.19 -18.02
C PRO A 416 -27.84 -50.11 -18.51
N ASN A 417 -27.49 -51.15 -19.26
CA ASN A 417 -28.44 -52.20 -19.61
C ASN A 417 -28.92 -52.89 -18.33
N ILE A 418 -30.21 -52.77 -18.02
CA ILE A 418 -30.83 -53.48 -16.91
C ILE A 418 -31.42 -54.77 -17.46
N GLU A 419 -30.74 -55.89 -17.25
CA GLU A 419 -31.32 -57.21 -17.49
C GLU A 419 -32.17 -57.61 -16.28
N GLY A 420 -33.48 -57.37 -16.37
CA GLY A 420 -34.45 -57.94 -15.43
C GLY A 420 -34.79 -59.37 -15.83
N THR A 421 -34.51 -60.36 -14.97
CA THR A 421 -35.10 -61.68 -15.12
C THR A 421 -36.60 -61.55 -14.82
N VAL A 422 -37.44 -61.69 -15.85
CA VAL A 422 -38.88 -61.89 -15.63
C VAL A 422 -39.04 -63.28 -15.02
N VAL A 423 -39.11 -63.34 -13.69
CA VAL A 423 -39.55 -64.55 -13.00
C VAL A 423 -41.03 -64.69 -13.30
N ALA A 424 -41.37 -65.49 -14.31
CA ALA A 424 -42.73 -65.96 -14.50
C ALA A 424 -43.09 -66.71 -13.21
N ALA A 425 -43.92 -66.09 -12.36
CA ALA A 425 -44.44 -66.76 -11.20
C ALA A 425 -45.16 -68.02 -11.68
N GLY A 426 -44.64 -69.19 -11.30
CA GLY A 426 -45.25 -70.47 -11.57
C GLY A 426 -46.63 -70.52 -10.95
N SER A 427 -47.63 -70.05 -11.69
CA SER A 427 -49.03 -70.39 -11.49
C SER A 427 -49.48 -71.05 -12.77
N GLY A 428 -49.68 -72.37 -12.70
CA GLY A 428 -50.31 -73.11 -13.77
C GLY A 428 -51.71 -72.56 -13.99
N ILE A 429 -51.85 -71.67 -14.98
CA ILE A 429 -53.14 -71.32 -15.55
C ILE A 429 -53.32 -72.26 -16.75
N PRO A 430 -54.09 -73.37 -16.63
CA PRO A 430 -54.35 -74.22 -17.77
C PRO A 430 -55.12 -73.41 -18.82
N PHE A 431 -54.51 -73.21 -19.98
CA PHE A 431 -55.18 -72.67 -21.16
C PHE A 431 -56.18 -73.71 -21.67
N GLN A 432 -57.39 -73.73 -21.09
CA GLN A 432 -58.53 -74.45 -21.64
C GLN A 432 -59.29 -73.53 -22.60
N GLY A 433 -58.96 -73.66 -23.89
CA GLY A 433 -59.75 -73.16 -25.02
C GLY A 433 -59.90 -74.28 -26.06
N PRO A 434 -61.01 -74.34 -26.81
CA PRO A 434 -61.58 -75.59 -27.28
C PRO A 434 -60.82 -76.20 -28.47
N THR A 435 -60.71 -77.53 -28.43
CA THR A 435 -60.41 -78.47 -29.50
C THR A 435 -60.40 -77.90 -30.93
N GLY A 436 -59.22 -77.81 -31.52
CA GLY A 436 -59.01 -77.58 -32.94
C GLY A 436 -57.57 -77.98 -33.31
N ALA A 437 -57.44 -79.05 -34.08
CA ALA A 437 -56.19 -79.67 -34.48
C ALA A 437 -55.15 -78.68 -35.03
N PHE A 438 -53.89 -78.83 -34.65
CA PHE A 438 -52.75 -78.89 -35.58
C PHE A 438 -51.55 -79.43 -34.80
N GLY A 439 -51.26 -80.72 -35.00
CA GLY A 439 -49.94 -81.25 -34.68
C GLY A 439 -48.95 -80.74 -35.70
N VAL A 440 -47.83 -80.18 -35.25
CA VAL A 440 -46.58 -80.17 -36.02
C VAL A 440 -45.44 -80.40 -35.03
N SER A 441 -45.00 -81.65 -34.98
CA SER A 441 -43.63 -82.00 -34.63
C SER A 441 -42.76 -81.60 -35.83
N GLY A 442 -41.74 -80.78 -35.61
CA GLY A 442 -40.77 -80.45 -36.66
C GLY A 442 -39.83 -79.33 -36.24
N ALA A 443 -38.59 -79.71 -35.91
CA ALA A 443 -37.45 -78.82 -35.75
C ALA A 443 -37.28 -77.88 -36.95
N VAL A 444 -36.71 -76.68 -36.76
CA VAL A 444 -35.55 -76.11 -37.47
C VAL A 444 -35.21 -74.78 -36.79
N GLY A 445 -33.93 -74.50 -36.56
CA GLY A 445 -33.45 -73.25 -35.98
C GLY A 445 -33.76 -72.02 -36.84
N SER A 446 -33.68 -70.85 -36.21
CA SER A 446 -33.58 -69.60 -36.93
C SER A 446 -32.61 -68.68 -36.19
N SER A 447 -31.36 -68.69 -36.63
CA SER A 447 -30.57 -67.49 -36.70
C SER A 447 -31.32 -66.48 -37.57
N ALA A 448 -31.67 -65.32 -36.99
CA ALA A 448 -32.07 -64.15 -37.75
C ALA A 448 -31.27 -62.96 -37.22
N SER A 449 -30.06 -62.83 -37.80
CA SER A 449 -29.41 -61.53 -37.98
C SER A 449 -30.28 -60.71 -38.92
N THR A 450 -30.65 -59.50 -38.52
CA THR A 450 -30.79 -58.36 -39.44
C THR A 450 -30.43 -57.07 -38.72
N SER A 451 -29.39 -56.45 -39.25
CA SER A 451 -28.97 -55.07 -39.13
C SER A 451 -30.07 -54.08 -39.53
N GLY A 452 -30.15 -52.94 -38.81
CA GLY A 452 -30.67 -51.67 -39.31
C GLY A 452 -32.18 -51.58 -39.59
N GLY A 453 -32.91 -50.85 -38.74
CA GLY A 453 -34.27 -50.39 -39.04
C GLY A 453 -35.24 -50.53 -37.87
N THR A 454 -35.58 -49.39 -37.27
CA THR A 454 -36.81 -49.06 -36.52
C THR A 454 -37.59 -50.23 -35.91
N ARG A 455 -37.36 -50.52 -34.62
CA ARG A 455 -38.33 -51.30 -33.85
C ARG A 455 -39.43 -50.39 -33.33
N VAL A 456 -40.59 -50.48 -34.00
CA VAL A 456 -41.85 -49.89 -33.56
C VAL A 456 -42.23 -50.55 -32.23
N ASN A 457 -42.15 -49.81 -31.12
CA ASN A 457 -42.79 -50.20 -29.87
C ASN A 457 -44.31 -50.10 -30.07
N ALA A 458 -44.93 -51.19 -30.49
CA ALA A 458 -46.38 -51.33 -30.40
C ALA A 458 -46.76 -51.48 -28.91
N PHE A 459 -47.06 -50.35 -28.29
CA PHE A 459 -47.63 -50.26 -26.96
C PHE A 459 -49.07 -50.75 -27.02
N PHE A 460 -49.30 -52.04 -26.77
CA PHE A 460 -50.65 -52.57 -26.58
C PHE A 460 -51.09 -52.27 -25.15
N LEU A 461 -51.90 -51.22 -25.00
CA LEU A 461 -52.75 -51.01 -23.84
C LEU A 461 -53.93 -51.99 -23.95
N ASP A 462 -53.90 -53.08 -23.19
CA ASP A 462 -55.14 -53.80 -22.86
C ASP A 462 -55.70 -53.22 -21.57
N ALA A 463 -56.86 -52.57 -21.71
CA ALA A 463 -57.62 -51.99 -20.63
C ALA A 463 -58.73 -52.96 -20.26
N SER A 464 -58.55 -53.76 -19.20
CA SER A 464 -59.68 -54.22 -18.40
C SER A 464 -59.29 -54.73 -17.01
N VAL A 465 -60.19 -54.41 -16.08
CA VAL A 465 -60.40 -54.91 -14.70
C VAL A 465 -59.37 -54.62 -13.62
N GLY A 466 -59.81 -53.82 -12.65
CA GLY A 466 -59.07 -53.48 -11.44
C GLY A 466 -59.09 -54.57 -10.38
N GLU A 467 -57.98 -54.69 -9.67
CA GLU A 467 -57.95 -54.56 -8.21
C GLU A 467 -56.51 -54.38 -7.72
N THR A 468 -56.41 -53.61 -6.66
CA THR A 468 -55.24 -53.14 -5.91
C THR A 468 -54.25 -54.24 -5.52
N THR A 469 -53.07 -54.25 -6.15
CA THR A 469 -51.85 -54.73 -5.48
C THR A 469 -50.93 -53.53 -5.29
N LYS A 470 -50.82 -53.08 -4.03
CA LYS A 470 -49.92 -51.99 -3.58
C LYS A 470 -48.46 -52.38 -3.84
N TYR A 471 -47.95 -52.02 -5.01
CA TYR A 471 -46.54 -51.76 -5.22
C TYR A 471 -46.32 -50.25 -5.06
N LEU A 472 -45.27 -49.89 -4.32
CA LEU A 472 -44.77 -48.55 -4.03
C LEU A 472 -45.33 -47.47 -4.99
N SER A 473 -46.16 -46.58 -4.45
CA SER A 473 -46.74 -45.47 -5.20
C SER A 473 -45.65 -44.62 -5.85
N ALA A 474 -45.78 -44.39 -7.15
CA ALA A 474 -44.96 -43.57 -8.02
C ALA A 474 -44.95 -42.06 -7.69
N ASN A 475 -45.10 -41.70 -6.41
CA ASN A 475 -45.23 -40.31 -5.94
C ASN A 475 -44.08 -39.85 -5.03
N SER A 476 -42.99 -40.61 -4.92
CA SER A 476 -41.69 -39.96 -4.70
C SER A 476 -41.12 -39.63 -6.06
N GLU A 477 -41.62 -38.56 -6.69
CA GLU A 477 -40.75 -37.83 -7.59
C GLU A 477 -39.54 -37.47 -6.73
N VAL A 478 -38.42 -38.16 -6.95
CA VAL A 478 -37.13 -37.49 -6.82
C VAL A 478 -37.20 -36.41 -7.88
N ARG A 479 -37.86 -35.29 -7.57
CA ARG A 479 -37.66 -34.07 -8.33
C ARG A 479 -36.19 -33.80 -8.08
N SER A 480 -35.35 -34.11 -9.06
CA SER A 480 -34.11 -33.38 -9.18
C SER A 480 -34.54 -31.92 -9.16
N VAL A 481 -34.28 -31.23 -8.06
CA VAL A 481 -34.37 -29.78 -8.05
C VAL A 481 -33.30 -29.39 -9.07
N ASN A 482 -33.72 -29.11 -10.30
CA ASN A 482 -32.81 -28.65 -11.33
C ASN A 482 -32.36 -27.26 -10.88
N HIS A 483 -31.21 -27.20 -10.22
CA HIS A 483 -30.48 -25.94 -10.06
C HIS A 483 -29.95 -25.60 -11.45
N TYR A 484 -30.64 -24.69 -12.13
CA TYR A 484 -30.18 -24.13 -13.39
C TYR A 484 -29.01 -23.19 -13.08
N VAL A 485 -27.79 -23.72 -13.18
CA VAL A 485 -26.55 -22.96 -13.05
C VAL A 485 -25.95 -22.83 -14.44
N SER A 486 -25.62 -21.60 -14.83
CA SER A 486 -24.91 -21.34 -16.07
C SER A 486 -23.40 -21.42 -15.84
N LYS A 487 -22.64 -21.76 -16.87
CA LYS A 487 -21.17 -21.75 -16.80
C LYS A 487 -20.66 -20.57 -17.60
N GLN A 488 -19.72 -19.85 -17.00
CA GLN A 488 -19.08 -18.70 -17.63
C GLN A 488 -17.57 -18.82 -17.55
N MET A 489 -16.88 -18.26 -18.53
CA MET A 489 -15.43 -18.24 -18.61
C MET A 489 -14.93 -16.81 -18.38
N ARG A 490 -13.88 -16.67 -17.57
CA ARG A 490 -13.26 -15.36 -17.34
C ARG A 490 -12.53 -14.89 -18.61
N LEU A 491 -12.89 -13.69 -19.03
CA LEU A 491 -12.14 -12.84 -19.94
C LEU A 491 -11.13 -12.01 -19.11
N GLY A 492 -9.98 -11.73 -19.70
CA GLY A 492 -8.77 -11.21 -19.04
C GLY A 492 -8.91 -9.87 -18.36
#